data_AF-A0A7V0U9M6-F1
#
_entry.id   AF-A0A7V0U9M6-F1
#
_cell.length_a   1.000
_cell.length_b   1.000
_cell.length_c   1.000
_cell.angle_alpha   90.00
_cell.angle_beta   90.00
_cell.angle_gamma   90.00
#
_symmetry.space_group_name_H-M   'P 1'
#
loop_
_entity.id
_entity.type
_entity.pdbx_description
1 polymer ?
#
loop_
_entity_poly.entity_id
_entity_poly.type
_entity_poly.pdbx_seq_one_letter_code
_entity_poly.pdbx_strand_id
1 'polypeptide(L)'
;MKKVILFLSVIVLATISSCQVGSGDVEKVLFPKDNGKVIAEFEGIKITDQYLATYLDQLNPYLKSRYNTPEKKEELFVKIIEGEILAMHAIKEGALNDPALLSKVKSTIARYYTGTKMKIDIEENIEITEEDLKKYYEENEETYNQPEKIKASHILIK
;
A
#
# COMPACT_ATOMS: atom_id res chain seq x y z
N MET A 1 14.07 -28.09 72.18
CA MET A 1 15.09 -28.46 71.18
C MET A 1 14.40 -28.58 69.83
N LYS A 2 14.95 -27.88 68.81
CA LYS A 2 14.64 -27.93 67.36
C LYS A 2 13.22 -27.54 66.93
N LYS A 3 12.96 -26.77 65.87
CA LYS A 3 13.60 -25.64 65.16
C LYS A 3 12.50 -25.18 64.18
N VAL A 4 12.25 -23.88 64.13
CA VAL A 4 11.42 -23.20 63.12
C VAL A 4 11.92 -23.52 61.71
N ILE A 5 11.03 -23.69 60.71
CA ILE A 5 11.25 -23.24 59.32
C ILE A 5 9.90 -22.84 58.69
N LEU A 6 9.91 -21.60 58.22
CA LEU A 6 8.93 -20.85 57.47
C LEU A 6 9.18 -21.12 55.97
N PHE A 7 8.16 -21.49 55.19
CA PHE A 7 8.25 -21.38 53.72
C PHE A 7 6.94 -20.83 53.16
N LEU A 8 6.98 -19.53 52.94
CA LEU A 8 6.08 -18.74 52.13
C LEU A 8 6.41 -19.04 50.66
N SER A 9 5.59 -19.80 49.94
CA SER A 9 5.68 -19.88 48.47
C SER A 9 4.40 -19.34 47.85
N VAL A 10 4.54 -18.10 47.38
CA VAL A 10 3.59 -17.38 46.55
C VAL A 10 3.35 -18.18 45.27
N ILE A 11 2.13 -18.69 45.08
CA ILE A 11 1.67 -19.19 43.78
C ILE A 11 1.31 -17.95 42.96
N VAL A 12 2.28 -17.42 42.22
CA VAL A 12 2.01 -16.45 41.15
C VAL A 12 1.48 -17.25 39.97
N LEU A 13 0.18 -17.10 39.70
CA LEU A 13 -0.46 -17.49 38.45
C LEU A 13 0.23 -16.75 37.29
N ALA A 14 1.17 -17.41 36.63
CA ALA A 14 1.68 -16.98 35.34
C ALA A 14 0.77 -17.56 34.25
N THR A 15 -0.44 -17.04 34.13
CA THR A 15 -1.23 -17.17 32.89
C THR A 15 -0.67 -16.18 31.88
N ILE A 16 0.50 -16.50 31.32
CA ILE A 16 0.93 -15.89 30.07
C ILE A 16 0.14 -16.65 28.99
N SER A 17 -1.10 -16.23 28.74
CA SER A 17 -1.73 -16.44 27.44
C SER A 17 -0.92 -15.64 26.45
N SER A 18 0.19 -16.25 26.01
CA SER A 18 0.90 -15.88 24.81
C SER A 18 -0.14 -15.90 23.69
N CYS A 19 -0.41 -14.73 23.11
CA CYS A 19 -1.14 -14.61 21.86
C CYS A 19 -0.40 -15.43 20.81
N GLN A 20 -0.77 -16.70 20.66
CA GLN A 20 -0.57 -17.43 19.42
C GLN A 20 -1.59 -16.87 18.42
N VAL A 21 -1.25 -15.73 17.83
CA VAL A 21 -1.73 -15.45 16.47
C VAL A 21 -1.04 -16.50 15.61
N GLY A 22 -1.79 -17.54 15.25
CA GLY A 22 -1.28 -18.64 14.46
C GLY A 22 -0.72 -18.11 13.14
N SER A 23 0.54 -18.45 12.84
CA SER A 23 1.23 -18.08 11.60
C SER A 23 0.42 -18.42 10.34
N GLY A 24 -0.48 -19.40 10.42
CA GLY A 24 -1.35 -19.83 9.32
C GLY A 24 -2.53 -18.91 8.99
N ASP A 25 -2.88 -17.93 9.82
CA ASP A 25 -3.92 -16.94 9.50
C ASP A 25 -3.34 -15.73 8.77
N VAL A 26 -2.10 -15.36 9.09
CA VAL A 26 -1.41 -14.24 8.45
C VAL A 26 -1.01 -14.59 7.01
N GLU A 27 -0.58 -15.83 6.77
CA GLU A 27 -0.32 -16.37 5.42
C GLU A 27 -1.58 -16.39 4.54
N LYS A 28 -2.78 -16.49 5.11
CA LYS A 28 -4.05 -16.49 4.33
C LYS A 28 -4.59 -15.10 4.01
N VAL A 29 -4.13 -14.06 4.69
CA VAL A 29 -4.60 -12.67 4.54
C VAL A 29 -3.70 -11.85 3.63
N LEU A 30 -2.42 -12.21 3.53
CA LEU A 30 -1.44 -11.46 2.73
C LEU A 30 -1.44 -11.81 1.24
N PHE A 31 -1.96 -12.98 0.86
CA PHE A 31 -2.08 -13.39 -0.53
C PHE A 31 -3.54 -13.31 -1.00
N PRO A 32 -3.80 -12.77 -2.20
CA PRO A 32 -5.15 -12.60 -2.71
C PRO A 32 -5.84 -13.93 -2.95
N LYS A 33 -7.13 -13.97 -2.64
CA LYS A 33 -8.03 -15.07 -3.01
C LYS A 33 -9.07 -14.55 -3.97
N ASP A 34 -9.08 -15.09 -5.18
CA ASP A 34 -10.12 -14.85 -6.16
C ASP A 34 -10.53 -16.16 -6.84
N ASN A 35 -11.57 -16.08 -7.67
CA ASN A 35 -12.14 -17.22 -8.36
C ASN A 35 -11.60 -17.37 -9.79
N GLY A 36 -10.47 -16.73 -10.09
CA GLY A 36 -9.81 -16.82 -11.38
C GLY A 36 -9.24 -18.21 -11.66
N LYS A 37 -8.83 -18.41 -12.92
CA LYS A 37 -8.13 -19.62 -13.32
C LYS A 37 -6.75 -19.62 -12.67
N VAL A 38 -6.42 -20.72 -11.97
CA VAL A 38 -5.09 -20.91 -11.39
C VAL A 38 -4.06 -21.03 -12.52
N ILE A 39 -3.05 -20.18 -12.46
CA ILE A 39 -1.93 -20.14 -13.42
C ILE A 39 -0.61 -20.54 -12.77
N ALA A 40 -0.47 -20.38 -11.46
CA ALA A 40 0.63 -20.89 -10.68
C ALA A 40 0.16 -21.27 -9.27
N GLU A 41 0.80 -22.29 -8.68
CA GLU A 41 0.53 -22.73 -7.32
C GLU A 41 1.86 -23.00 -6.61
N PHE A 42 2.01 -22.47 -5.40
CA PHE A 42 3.19 -22.67 -4.58
C PHE A 42 2.79 -22.87 -3.13
N GLU A 43 3.17 -24.02 -2.55
CA GLU A 43 2.90 -24.37 -1.14
C GLU A 43 1.45 -24.15 -0.69
N GLY A 44 0.48 -24.40 -1.59
CA GLY A 44 -0.96 -24.27 -1.35
C GLY A 44 -1.54 -22.86 -1.61
N ILE A 45 -0.71 -21.88 -1.98
CA ILE A 45 -1.14 -20.55 -2.44
C ILE A 45 -1.32 -20.57 -3.95
N LYS A 46 -2.47 -20.07 -4.41
CA LYS A 46 -2.86 -20.08 -5.82
C LYS A 46 -2.79 -18.66 -6.36
N ILE A 47 -1.99 -18.47 -7.41
CA ILE A 47 -1.92 -17.25 -8.19
C ILE A 47 -2.80 -17.46 -9.42
N THR A 48 -3.70 -16.51 -9.68
CA THR A 48 -4.72 -16.61 -10.73
C THR A 48 -4.54 -15.57 -11.81
N ASP A 49 -5.16 -15.79 -12.96
CA ASP A 49 -5.24 -14.81 -14.05
C ASP A 49 -5.96 -13.52 -13.63
N GLN A 50 -7.01 -13.63 -12.83
CA GLN A 50 -7.77 -12.50 -12.30
C GLN A 50 -6.92 -11.60 -11.38
N TYR A 51 -6.10 -12.20 -10.52
CA TYR A 51 -5.15 -11.44 -9.70
C TYR A 51 -4.21 -10.60 -10.56
N LEU A 52 -3.59 -11.23 -11.56
CA LEU A 52 -2.63 -10.55 -12.43
C LEU A 52 -3.28 -9.47 -13.32
N ALA A 53 -4.51 -9.69 -13.78
CA ALA A 53 -5.29 -8.68 -14.49
C ALA A 53 -5.58 -7.47 -13.59
N THR A 54 -5.99 -7.71 -12.35
CA THR A 54 -6.22 -6.64 -11.37
C THR A 54 -4.94 -5.85 -11.08
N TYR A 55 -3.80 -6.53 -11.00
CA TYR A 55 -2.50 -5.87 -10.83
C TYR A 55 -2.18 -4.94 -12.00
N LEU A 56 -2.41 -5.38 -13.24
CA LEU A 56 -2.24 -4.55 -14.44
C LEU A 56 -3.13 -3.31 -14.42
N ASP A 57 -4.37 -3.45 -13.95
CA ASP A 57 -5.33 -2.34 -13.89
C ASP A 57 -4.92 -1.25 -12.91
N GLN A 58 -4.17 -1.61 -11.87
CA GLN A 58 -3.62 -0.66 -10.89
C GLN A 58 -2.35 0.05 -11.36
N LEU A 59 -1.73 -0.41 -12.44
CA LEU A 59 -0.54 0.24 -12.98
C LEU A 59 -0.87 1.64 -13.52
N ASN A 60 0.08 2.56 -13.36
CA ASN A 60 -0.03 3.88 -13.98
C ASN A 60 -0.06 3.78 -15.52
N PRO A 61 -0.57 4.81 -16.24
CA PRO A 61 -0.71 4.77 -17.70
C PRO A 61 0.60 4.49 -18.45
N TYR A 62 1.72 4.99 -17.93
CA TYR A 62 3.05 4.76 -18.51
C TYR A 62 3.45 3.28 -18.47
N LEU A 63 3.26 2.62 -17.32
CA LEU A 63 3.56 1.20 -17.16
C LEU A 63 2.58 0.31 -17.94
N LYS A 64 1.29 0.68 -18.00
CA LYS A 64 0.32 -0.01 -18.88
C LYS A 64 0.76 0.01 -20.34
N SER A 65 1.26 1.16 -20.82
CA SER A 65 1.80 1.29 -22.17
C SER A 65 3.07 0.45 -22.37
N ARG A 66 3.94 0.37 -21.35
CA ARG A 66 5.15 -0.46 -21.40
C ARG A 66 4.82 -1.96 -21.54
N TYR A 67 3.79 -2.46 -20.86
CA TYR A 67 3.42 -3.88 -20.81
C TYR A 67 2.17 -4.19 -21.65
N ASN A 68 2.06 -3.61 -22.84
CA ASN A 68 0.88 -3.77 -23.70
C ASN A 68 0.92 -4.99 -24.64
N THR A 69 2.09 -5.55 -24.95
CA THR A 69 2.23 -6.75 -25.79
C THR A 69 2.15 -8.04 -24.96
N PRO A 70 1.73 -9.17 -25.55
CA PRO A 70 1.66 -10.46 -24.84
C PRO A 70 2.98 -10.86 -24.17
N GLU A 71 4.10 -10.71 -24.86
CA GLU A 71 5.43 -11.12 -24.38
C GLU A 71 5.86 -10.28 -23.17
N LYS A 72 5.58 -8.97 -23.20
CA LYS A 72 5.91 -8.08 -22.08
C LYS A 72 4.98 -8.28 -20.89
N LYS A 73 3.72 -8.66 -21.12
CA LYS A 73 2.81 -9.04 -20.04
C LYS A 73 3.29 -10.31 -19.36
N GLU A 74 3.70 -11.31 -20.13
CA GLU A 74 4.29 -12.53 -19.59
C GLU A 74 5.56 -12.24 -18.77
N GLU A 75 6.47 -11.41 -19.28
CA GLU A 75 7.66 -10.97 -18.53
C GLU A 75 7.29 -10.32 -17.18
N LEU A 76 6.28 -9.44 -17.17
CA LEU A 76 5.80 -8.81 -15.95
C LEU A 76 5.18 -9.85 -14.99
N PHE A 77 4.39 -10.79 -15.50
CA PHE A 77 3.73 -11.82 -14.71
C PHE A 77 4.73 -12.73 -14.03
N VAL A 78 5.78 -13.15 -14.74
CA VAL A 78 6.89 -13.91 -14.14
C VAL A 78 7.51 -13.14 -12.98
N LYS A 79 7.82 -11.85 -13.17
CA LYS A 79 8.38 -10.99 -12.11
C LYS A 79 7.46 -10.84 -10.89
N ILE A 80 6.15 -10.75 -11.12
CA ILE A 80 5.16 -10.70 -10.03
C ILE A 80 5.20 -12.01 -9.26
N ILE A 81 5.12 -13.14 -9.94
CA ILE A 81 5.14 -14.48 -9.31
C ILE A 81 6.43 -14.70 -8.52
N GLU A 82 7.59 -14.32 -9.06
CA GLU A 82 8.88 -14.37 -8.36
C GLU A 82 8.86 -13.53 -7.07
N GLY A 83 8.30 -12.32 -7.13
CA GLY A 83 8.12 -11.45 -5.97
C GLY A 83 7.22 -12.05 -4.90
N GLU A 84 6.13 -12.70 -5.29
CA GLU A 84 5.24 -13.41 -4.36
C GLU A 84 5.95 -14.56 -3.65
N ILE A 85 6.67 -15.39 -4.39
CA ILE A 85 7.43 -16.52 -3.82
C ILE A 85 8.47 -16.01 -2.81
N LEU A 86 9.16 -14.92 -3.15
CA LEU A 86 10.13 -14.31 -2.23
C LEU A 86 9.45 -13.76 -0.97
N ALA A 87 8.31 -13.08 -1.12
CA ALA A 87 7.54 -12.56 0.00
C ALA A 87 7.03 -13.69 0.91
N MET A 88 6.53 -14.78 0.32
CA MET A 88 6.14 -15.99 1.04
C MET A 88 7.29 -16.54 1.89
N HIS A 89 8.45 -16.73 1.27
CA HIS A 89 9.62 -17.24 1.98
C HIS A 89 10.03 -16.31 3.13
N ALA A 90 10.08 -14.99 2.88
CA ALA A 90 10.42 -14.02 3.91
C ALA A 90 9.44 -14.04 5.10
N ILE A 91 8.13 -14.15 4.84
CA ILE A 91 7.11 -14.24 5.89
C ILE A 91 7.31 -15.51 6.72
N LYS A 92 7.59 -16.65 6.08
CA LYS A 92 7.88 -17.93 6.76
C LYS A 92 9.11 -17.86 7.65
N GLU A 93 10.16 -17.17 7.19
CA GLU A 93 11.36 -16.88 7.97
C GLU A 93 11.14 -15.85 9.10
N GLY A 94 9.90 -15.37 9.28
CA GLY A 94 9.55 -14.49 10.40
C GLY A 94 9.76 -13.01 10.12
N ALA A 95 9.76 -12.58 8.85
CA ALA A 95 9.88 -11.15 8.48
C ALA A 95 8.83 -10.28 9.19
N LEU A 96 7.64 -10.80 9.47
CA LEU A 96 6.59 -10.06 10.18
C LEU A 96 6.87 -9.82 11.67
N ASN A 97 7.97 -10.37 12.19
CA ASN A 97 8.45 -10.06 13.54
C ASN A 97 9.46 -8.89 13.53
N ASP A 98 9.93 -8.43 12.36
CA ASP A 98 10.84 -7.30 12.26
C ASP A 98 10.09 -5.97 12.48
N PRO A 99 10.39 -5.22 13.57
CA PRO A 99 9.75 -3.94 13.84
C PRO A 99 9.98 -2.89 12.75
N ALA A 100 11.12 -2.94 12.04
CA ALA A 100 11.41 -2.01 10.95
C ALA A 100 10.50 -2.26 9.76
N LEU A 101 10.30 -3.52 9.38
CA LEU A 101 9.33 -3.91 8.36
C LEU A 101 7.91 -3.53 8.75
N LEU A 102 7.48 -3.83 9.98
CA LEU A 102 6.13 -3.50 10.45
C LEU A 102 5.85 -2.00 10.40
N SER A 103 6.82 -1.17 10.78
CA SER A 103 6.73 0.29 10.65
C SER A 103 6.56 0.71 9.19
N LYS A 104 7.32 0.09 8.27
CA LYS A 104 7.20 0.36 6.84
C LYS A 104 5.84 -0.04 6.28
N VAL A 105 5.34 -1.23 6.65
CA VAL A 105 4.00 -1.72 6.28
C VAL A 105 2.93 -0.74 6.76
N LYS A 106 2.96 -0.35 8.03
CA LYS A 106 2.03 0.65 8.60
C LYS A 106 2.05 1.96 7.83
N SER A 107 3.23 2.50 7.53
CA SER A 107 3.36 3.74 6.77
C SER A 107 2.83 3.63 5.34
N THR A 108 2.92 2.43 4.74
CA THR A 108 2.45 2.15 3.38
C THR A 108 0.93 2.05 3.34
N ILE A 109 0.34 1.35 4.31
CA ILE A 109 -1.12 1.28 4.49
C ILE A 109 -1.70 2.68 4.67
N ALA A 110 -1.12 3.48 5.58
CA ALA A 110 -1.59 4.84 5.83
C ALA A 110 -1.57 5.70 4.56
N ARG A 111 -0.46 5.66 3.81
CA ARG A 111 -0.30 6.40 2.55
C ARG A 111 -1.29 5.94 1.47
N TYR A 112 -1.51 4.64 1.35
CA TYR A 112 -2.47 4.10 0.40
C TYR A 112 -3.88 4.57 0.74
N TYR A 113 -4.28 4.49 2.03
CA TYR A 113 -5.59 4.91 2.49
C TYR A 113 -5.83 6.41 2.27
N THR A 114 -4.87 7.26 2.62
CA THR A 114 -5.00 8.71 2.42
C THR A 114 -4.97 9.12 0.95
N GLY A 115 -4.16 8.45 0.12
CA GLY A 115 -4.05 8.76 -1.31
C GLY A 115 -5.18 8.24 -2.18
N THR A 116 -5.96 7.26 -1.71
CA THR A 116 -7.05 6.64 -2.49
C THR A 116 -8.41 6.87 -1.83
N LYS A 117 -8.69 6.19 -0.73
CA LYS A 117 -10.00 6.20 -0.07
C LYS A 117 -10.36 7.57 0.46
N MET A 118 -9.47 8.23 1.20
CA MET A 118 -9.76 9.56 1.72
C MET A 118 -9.99 10.59 0.60
N LYS A 119 -9.25 10.50 -0.51
CA LYS A 119 -9.46 11.36 -1.68
C LYS A 119 -10.85 11.13 -2.31
N ILE A 120 -11.22 9.87 -2.52
CA ILE A 120 -12.54 9.49 -3.08
C ILE A 120 -13.65 9.98 -2.14
N ASP A 121 -13.55 9.70 -0.84
CA ASP A 121 -14.55 10.12 0.13
C ASP A 121 -14.70 11.65 0.15
N ILE A 122 -13.60 12.41 0.02
CA ILE A 122 -13.65 13.87 -0.06
C ILE A 122 -14.29 14.33 -1.38
N GLU A 123 -13.88 13.79 -2.52
CA GLU A 123 -14.38 14.17 -3.84
C GLU A 123 -15.87 13.82 -4.03
N GLU A 124 -16.35 12.70 -3.47
CA GLU A 124 -17.74 12.28 -3.58
C GLU A 124 -18.69 13.09 -2.67
N ASN A 125 -18.19 13.65 -1.56
CA ASN A 125 -18.99 14.38 -0.58
C ASN A 125 -18.87 15.91 -0.70
N ILE A 126 -18.01 16.43 -1.57
CA ILE A 126 -17.93 17.87 -1.86
C ILE A 126 -18.83 18.18 -3.06
N GLU A 127 -19.87 18.97 -2.81
CA GLU A 127 -20.63 19.63 -3.86
C GLU A 127 -20.09 21.05 -4.05
N ILE A 128 -19.65 21.39 -5.26
CA ILE A 128 -19.25 22.76 -5.64
C ILE A 128 -20.36 23.35 -6.48
N THR A 129 -20.96 24.45 -6.02
CA THR A 129 -22.05 25.12 -6.73
C THR A 129 -21.55 26.07 -7.81
N GLU A 130 -22.39 26.43 -8.79
CA GLU A 130 -22.03 27.44 -9.79
C GLU A 130 -21.78 28.81 -9.14
N GLU A 131 -22.50 29.13 -8.07
CA GLU A 131 -22.31 30.34 -7.28
C GLU A 131 -20.92 30.39 -6.64
N ASP A 132 -20.44 29.28 -6.07
CA ASP A 132 -19.09 29.18 -5.49
C ASP A 132 -18.01 29.37 -6.56
N LEU A 133 -18.20 28.78 -7.74
CA LEU A 133 -17.29 28.93 -8.88
C LEU A 133 -17.21 30.39 -9.34
N LYS A 134 -18.37 31.05 -9.50
CA LYS A 134 -18.45 32.44 -9.94
C LYS A 134 -17.80 33.38 -8.92
N LYS A 135 -18.11 33.19 -7.64
CA LYS A 135 -17.51 33.97 -6.56
C LYS A 135 -16.00 33.82 -6.52
N TYR A 136 -15.48 32.59 -6.62
CA TYR A 136 -14.04 32.35 -6.66
C TYR A 136 -13.37 33.00 -7.88
N TYR A 137 -14.00 32.95 -9.05
CA TYR A 137 -13.49 33.61 -10.25
C TYR A 137 -13.40 35.13 -10.08
N GLU A 138 -14.46 35.77 -9.60
CA GLU A 138 -14.51 37.22 -9.39
C GLU A 138 -13.49 37.67 -8.32
N GLU A 139 -13.31 36.90 -7.24
CA GLU A 139 -12.32 37.20 -6.19
C GLU A 139 -10.86 37.00 -6.65
N ASN A 140 -10.62 36.21 -7.70
CA ASN A 140 -9.28 35.86 -8.19
C ASN A 140 -9.02 36.34 -9.63
N GLU A 141 -9.81 37.28 -10.14
CA GLU A 141 -9.77 37.74 -11.55
C GLU A 141 -8.36 38.22 -11.96
N GLU A 142 -7.63 38.87 -11.05
CA GLU A 142 -6.24 39.31 -11.28
C GLU A 142 -5.26 38.16 -11.57
N THR A 143 -5.56 36.93 -11.13
CA THR A 143 -4.71 35.75 -11.39
C THR A 143 -5.02 35.10 -12.74
N TYR A 144 -6.15 35.43 -13.34
CA TYR A 144 -6.61 34.93 -14.64
C TYR A 144 -6.26 35.88 -15.79
N ASN A 145 -5.28 36.78 -15.59
CA ASN A 145 -4.72 37.57 -16.66
C ASN A 145 -3.48 36.89 -17.28
N GLN A 146 -3.26 37.15 -18.57
CA GLN A 146 -2.00 36.85 -19.23
C GLN A 146 -1.36 38.19 -19.63
N PRO A 147 -0.43 38.73 -18.83
CA PRO A 147 0.19 40.01 -19.14
C PRO A 147 0.99 39.91 -20.42
N GLU A 148 1.12 41.04 -21.12
CA GLU A 148 1.90 41.12 -22.35
C GLU A 148 3.36 40.72 -22.08
N LYS A 149 3.87 39.77 -22.87
CA LYS A 149 5.25 39.28 -22.78
C LYS A 149 6.02 39.74 -24.00
N ILE A 150 7.02 40.59 -23.80
CA ILE A 150 7.95 41.00 -24.85
C ILE A 150 9.32 40.35 -24.65
N LYS A 151 9.97 39.98 -25.75
CA LYS A 151 11.36 39.50 -25.75
C LYS A 151 12.28 40.67 -26.08
N ALA A 152 13.07 41.12 -25.09
CA ALA A 152 13.99 42.23 -25.26
C ALA A 152 15.46 41.80 -25.05
N SER A 153 16.39 42.56 -25.62
CA SER A 153 17.84 42.43 -25.40
C SER A 153 18.43 43.84 -25.30
N HIS A 154 19.28 44.10 -24.31
CA HIS A 154 19.93 45.40 -24.14
C HIS A 154 21.41 45.20 -23.81
N ILE A 155 22.25 46.14 -24.26
CA ILE A 155 23.66 46.28 -23.87
C ILE A 155 23.84 47.69 -23.32
N LEU A 156 24.34 47.82 -22.10
CA LEU A 156 24.68 49.08 -21.44
C LEU A 156 26.18 49.32 -21.52
N ILE A 157 26.59 50.48 -22.03
CA ILE A 157 27.99 50.94 -22.01
C ILE A 157 28.04 52.27 -21.24
N LYS A 158 29.09 52.45 -20.43
CA LYS A 158 29.32 53.59 -19.52
C LYS A 158 29.91 54.80 -20.22
#